data_AF-A0A8H6J907-F1
#
_entry.id   AF-A0A8H6J907-F1
#
_cell.length_a   1.000
_cell.length_b   1.000
_cell.length_c   1.000
_cell.angle_alpha   90.00
_cell.angle_beta   90.00
_cell.angle_gamma   90.00
#
_symmetry.space_group_name_H-M   'P 1'
#
loop_
_entity.id
_entity.type
_entity.pdbx_description
1 polymer ?
#
loop_
_entity_poly.entity_id
_entity_poly.type
_entity_poly.pdbx_seq_one_letter_code
_entity_poly.pdbx_strand_id
1 'polypeptide(L)'
;MSWDSNVLAIATSVLVGYLLLVRALRYRRKAAIEAPFTTGKRPLSSMTVKEAQDIMNQLQELEFPRAMAKARQIALLKAGGIPTMSRLFAATGQNNTRNAGRRAVDTEILLREVQSKPRDSDRYATAVARTNYL
;
A
#
# COMPACT_ATOMS: atom_id res chain seq x y z
N MET A 1 24.14 20.33 34.09
CA MET A 1 22.94 19.61 34.52
C MET A 1 21.61 20.34 34.28
N SER A 2 21.57 21.67 34.06
CA SER A 2 20.34 22.39 33.62
C SER A 2 20.21 22.52 32.10
N TRP A 3 21.34 22.50 31.39
CA TRP A 3 21.40 22.58 29.93
C TRP A 3 20.77 21.35 29.25
N ASP A 4 21.02 20.15 29.78
CA ASP A 4 20.46 18.90 29.25
C ASP A 4 18.93 18.86 29.38
N SER A 5 18.39 19.35 30.51
CA SER A 5 16.95 19.41 30.75
C SER A 5 16.22 20.35 29.79
N ASN A 6 16.83 21.49 29.46
CA ASN A 6 16.26 22.46 28.51
C ASN A 6 16.26 21.90 27.07
N VAL A 7 17.32 21.20 26.67
CA VAL A 7 17.40 20.56 25.34
C VAL A 7 16.34 19.47 25.21
N LEU A 8 16.14 18.65 26.25
CA LEU A 8 15.09 17.63 26.26
C LEU A 8 13.68 18.24 26.24
N ALA A 9 13.45 19.34 26.95
CA ALA A 9 12.17 20.06 26.91
C ALA A 9 11.88 20.66 25.52
N ILE A 10 12.89 21.23 24.85
CA ILE A 10 12.74 21.74 23.48
C ILE A 10 12.46 20.59 22.52
N ALA A 11 13.25 19.51 22.56
CA ALA A 11 13.07 18.36 21.68
C ALA A 11 11.68 17.72 21.84
N THR A 12 11.19 17.58 23.06
CA THR A 12 9.85 17.05 23.34
C THR A 12 8.75 18.00 22.83
N SER A 13 8.88 19.31 23.03
CA SER A 13 7.92 20.29 22.51
C SER A 13 7.83 20.29 20.97
N VAL A 14 8.98 20.21 20.29
CA VAL A 14 9.06 20.11 18.83
C VAL A 14 8.44 18.80 18.35
N LEU A 15 8.73 17.68 19.02
CA LEU A 15 8.14 16.39 18.70
C LEU A 15 6.62 16.41 18.85
N VAL A 16 6.10 16.94 19.96
CA VAL A 16 4.65 17.06 20.19
C VAL A 16 4.01 17.96 19.16
N GLY A 17 4.61 19.13 18.86
CA GLY A 17 4.14 20.03 17.82
C GLY A 17 4.09 19.37 16.44
N TYR A 18 5.14 18.62 16.08
CA TYR A 18 5.19 17.84 14.85
C TYR A 18 4.09 16.77 14.80
N LEU A 19 3.90 15.99 15.87
CA LEU A 19 2.87 14.95 15.92
C LEU A 19 1.45 15.53 15.82
N LEU A 20 1.19 16.67 16.46
CA LEU A 20 -0.10 17.37 16.37
C LEU A 20 -0.35 17.91 14.97
N LEU A 21 0.67 18.49 14.33
CA LEU A 21 0.59 18.98 12.95
C LEU A 21 0.28 17.82 11.98
N VAL A 22 1.05 16.72 12.07
CA VAL A 22 0.84 15.53 11.26
C VAL A 22 -0.58 14.97 11.48
N ARG A 23 -1.03 14.89 12.73
CA ARG A 23 -2.39 14.48 13.07
C ARG A 23 -3.42 15.39 12.38
N ALA A 24 -3.31 16.71 12.53
CA ALA A 24 -4.25 17.66 11.95
C ALA A 24 -4.34 17.52 10.42
N LEU A 25 -3.19 17.47 9.73
CA LEU A 25 -3.14 17.31 8.28
C LEU A 25 -3.75 15.98 7.81
N ARG A 26 -3.48 14.89 8.55
CA ARG A 26 -4.02 13.56 8.25
C ARG A 26 -5.53 13.50 8.39
N TYR A 27 -6.08 14.00 9.49
CA TYR A 27 -7.53 14.03 9.71
C TYR A 27 -8.24 14.98 8.75
N ARG A 28 -7.60 16.07 8.34
CA ARG A 28 -8.11 16.96 7.29
C ARG A 28 -8.26 16.22 5.96
N ARG A 29 -7.27 15.41 5.56
CA ARG A 29 -7.35 14.62 4.32
C ARG A 29 -8.41 13.52 4.43
N LYS A 30 -8.47 12.82 5.57
CA LYS A 30 -9.51 11.85 5.86
C LYS A 30 -10.91 12.47 5.67
N ALA A 31 -11.15 13.62 6.28
CA ALA A 31 -12.42 14.33 6.15
C ALA A 31 -12.72 14.72 4.70
N ALA A 32 -11.72 15.09 3.89
CA ALA A 32 -11.89 15.38 2.48
C ALA A 32 -12.29 14.14 1.65
N ILE A 33 -11.70 12.97 1.94
CA ILE A 33 -12.05 11.68 1.30
C ILE A 33 -13.47 11.25 1.69
N GLU A 34 -13.85 11.45 2.95
CA GLU A 34 -15.17 11.07 3.49
C GLU A 34 -16.27 12.08 3.13
N ALA A 35 -15.94 13.34 2.82
CA ALA A 35 -16.90 14.41 2.56
C ALA A 35 -17.96 14.11 1.48
N PRO A 36 -17.67 13.37 0.39
CA PRO A 36 -18.69 12.96 -0.57
C PRO A 36 -19.65 11.88 -0.05
N PHE A 37 -19.23 11.10 0.95
CA PHE A 37 -19.92 9.88 1.42
C PHE A 37 -20.50 10.00 2.85
N THR A 38 -20.38 11.16 3.49
CA THR A 38 -20.78 11.36 4.90
C THR A 38 -21.88 12.42 5.02
N THR A 39 -22.71 12.30 6.06
CA THR A 39 -23.77 13.23 6.50
C THR A 39 -24.79 13.58 5.41
N GLY A 40 -25.84 12.76 5.26
CA GLY A 40 -27.02 13.07 4.43
C GLY A 40 -26.79 13.06 2.91
N LYS A 41 -25.60 12.65 2.45
CA LYS A 41 -25.27 12.49 1.03
C LYS A 41 -25.55 11.06 0.57
N ARG A 42 -24.56 10.41 -0.05
CA ARG A 42 -24.64 9.06 -0.59
C ARG A 42 -24.00 8.04 0.35
N PRO A 43 -24.57 6.83 0.47
CA PRO A 43 -23.95 5.77 1.27
C PRO A 43 -22.65 5.28 0.60
N LEU A 44 -21.70 4.78 1.39
CA LEU A 44 -20.45 4.18 0.88
C LEU A 44 -20.70 3.03 -0.11
N SER A 45 -21.83 2.33 0.00
CA SER A 45 -22.23 1.26 -0.92
C SER A 45 -22.52 1.74 -2.35
N SER A 46 -22.76 3.04 -2.54
CA SER A 46 -23.00 3.64 -3.86
C SER A 46 -21.71 4.06 -4.59
N MET A 47 -20.54 3.76 -4.01
CA MET A 47 -19.25 4.14 -4.57
C MET A 47 -18.99 3.44 -5.90
N THR A 48 -18.62 4.22 -6.92
CA THR A 48 -18.22 3.68 -8.21
C THR A 48 -16.81 3.08 -8.14
N VAL A 49 -16.48 2.20 -9.09
CA VAL A 49 -15.14 1.60 -9.18
C VAL A 49 -14.05 2.66 -9.35
N LYS A 50 -14.34 3.73 -10.10
CA LYS A 50 -13.40 4.85 -10.32
C LYS A 50 -13.11 5.59 -9.02
N GLU A 51 -14.14 5.90 -8.24
CA GLU A 51 -13.98 6.58 -6.96
C GLU A 51 -13.23 5.72 -5.94
N ALA A 52 -13.52 4.42 -5.91
CA ALA A 52 -12.77 3.47 -5.08
C ALA A 52 -11.28 3.45 -5.46
N GLN A 53 -10.97 3.45 -6.77
CA GLN A 53 -9.60 3.50 -7.26
C GLN A 53 -8.90 4.81 -6.88
N ASP A 54 -9.57 5.95 -7.02
CA ASP A 54 -9.00 7.26 -6.65
C ASP A 54 -8.67 7.34 -5.14
N ILE A 55 -9.56 6.82 -4.29
CA ILE A 55 -9.30 6.72 -2.85
C ILE A 55 -8.11 5.80 -2.58
N MET A 56 -8.08 4.62 -3.20
CA MET A 56 -6.99 3.67 -3.04
C MET A 56 -5.65 4.25 -3.50
N ASN A 57 -5.62 5.03 -4.57
CA ASN A 57 -4.41 5.70 -5.05
C ASN A 57 -3.91 6.74 -4.04
N GLN A 58 -4.79 7.59 -3.51
CA GLN A 58 -4.42 8.54 -2.46
C GLN A 58 -3.89 7.84 -1.20
N LEU A 59 -4.53 6.75 -0.78
CA LEU A 59 -4.08 5.97 0.38
C LEU A 59 -2.70 5.35 0.15
N GLN A 60 -2.46 4.80 -1.04
CA GLN A 60 -1.19 4.15 -1.40
C GLN A 60 -0.04 5.16 -1.56
N GLU A 61 -0.29 6.34 -2.11
CA GLU A 61 0.78 7.31 -2.42
C GLU A 61 1.09 8.22 -1.22
N LEU A 62 0.07 8.66 -0.48
CA LEU A 62 0.21 9.77 0.46
C LEU A 62 0.11 9.30 1.92
N GLU A 63 -0.82 8.39 2.22
CA GLU A 63 -1.13 8.04 3.62
C GLU A 63 -0.33 6.83 4.12
N PHE A 64 -0.21 5.79 3.29
CA PHE A 64 0.28 4.49 3.70
C PHE A 64 1.24 3.81 2.70
N PRO A 65 2.20 4.50 2.06
CA PRO A 65 3.06 3.91 1.04
C PRO A 65 3.87 2.72 1.55
N ARG A 66 4.44 2.85 2.76
CA ARG A 66 5.23 1.79 3.39
C ARG A 66 4.37 0.61 3.82
N ALA A 67 3.19 0.87 4.38
CA ALA A 67 2.30 -0.18 4.83
C ALA A 67 1.76 -0.98 3.64
N MET A 68 1.42 -0.33 2.53
CA MET A 68 0.97 -0.99 1.29
C MET A 68 2.09 -1.78 0.63
N ALA A 69 3.33 -1.28 0.61
CA ALA A 69 4.49 -2.04 0.15
C ALA A 69 4.72 -3.30 1.02
N LYS A 70 4.66 -3.15 2.36
CA LYS A 70 4.79 -4.28 3.29
C LYS A 70 3.66 -5.29 3.15
N ALA A 71 2.43 -4.82 2.94
CA ALA A 71 1.28 -5.68 2.70
C ALA A 71 1.47 -6.55 1.45
N ARG A 72 2.00 -5.99 0.35
CA ARG A 72 2.35 -6.75 -0.86
C ARG A 72 3.42 -7.81 -0.60
N GLN A 73 4.47 -7.48 0.15
CA GLN A 73 5.51 -8.45 0.54
C GLN A 73 4.94 -9.62 1.36
N ILE A 74 4.08 -9.31 2.34
CA ILE A 74 3.41 -10.32 3.17
C ILE A 74 2.45 -11.17 2.33
N ALA A 75 1.74 -10.57 1.38
CA ALA A 75 0.84 -11.30 0.48
C ALA A 75 1.62 -12.33 -0.37
N LEU A 76 2.79 -11.96 -0.89
CA LEU A 76 3.65 -12.87 -1.65
C LEU A 76 4.23 -14.00 -0.79
N LEU A 77 4.62 -13.69 0.46
CA LEU A 77 5.04 -14.70 1.42
C LEU A 77 3.92 -15.71 1.68
N LYS A 78 2.70 -15.22 1.92
CA LYS A 78 1.51 -16.07 2.13
C LYS A 78 1.20 -16.93 0.91
N ALA A 79 1.28 -16.37 -0.29
CA ALA A 79 1.10 -17.13 -1.54
C ALA A 79 2.13 -18.25 -1.69
N GLY A 80 3.39 -18.00 -1.29
CA GLY A 80 4.44 -19.03 -1.24
C GLY A 80 4.23 -20.10 -0.17
N GLY A 81 3.45 -19.81 0.87
CA GLY A 81 3.08 -20.78 1.91
C GLY A 81 1.94 -21.72 1.52
N ILE A 82 1.22 -21.46 0.43
CA ILE A 82 0.13 -22.33 -0.02
C ILE A 82 0.73 -23.65 -0.55
N PRO A 83 0.30 -24.83 -0.07
CA PRO A 83 0.96 -26.10 -0.39
C PRO A 83 1.06 -26.44 -1.87
N THR A 84 0.11 -26.00 -2.69
CA THR A 84 0.14 -26.18 -4.15
C THR A 84 1.19 -25.27 -4.80
N MET A 85 1.21 -23.99 -4.44
CA MET A 85 2.19 -23.02 -4.94
C MET A 85 3.61 -23.33 -4.50
N SER A 86 3.79 -23.71 -3.22
CA SER A 86 5.10 -24.09 -2.68
C SER A 86 5.68 -25.30 -3.42
N ARG A 87 4.86 -26.33 -3.67
CA ARG A 87 5.25 -27.49 -4.49
C ARG A 87 5.62 -27.10 -5.92
N LEU A 88 4.82 -26.24 -6.56
CA LEU A 88 5.12 -25.73 -7.89
C LEU A 88 6.46 -24.97 -7.92
N PHE A 89 6.72 -24.11 -6.94
CA PHE A 89 7.98 -23.36 -6.87
C PHE A 89 9.19 -24.25 -6.60
N ALA A 90 9.02 -25.33 -5.84
CA ALA A 90 10.07 -26.33 -5.67
C ALA A 90 10.35 -27.09 -6.98
N ALA A 91 9.29 -27.57 -7.65
CA ALA A 91 9.42 -28.31 -8.91
C ALA A 91 9.99 -27.47 -10.07
N THR A 92 9.65 -26.18 -10.13
CA THR A 92 10.13 -25.26 -11.17
C THR A 92 11.46 -24.58 -10.83
N GLY A 93 12.09 -24.92 -9.69
CA GLY A 93 13.36 -24.32 -9.26
C GLY A 93 13.24 -22.83 -8.91
N GLN A 94 12.04 -22.34 -8.62
CA GLN A 94 11.76 -20.96 -8.23
C GLN A 94 11.91 -20.71 -6.73
N ASN A 95 11.97 -21.78 -5.92
CA ASN A 95 12.18 -21.72 -4.48
C ASN A 95 13.64 -21.96 -4.05
N ASN A 96 14.60 -21.34 -4.78
CA ASN A 96 16.02 -21.37 -4.41
C ASN A 96 16.51 -19.95 -4.08
N THR A 97 17.67 -19.84 -3.43
CA THR A 97 18.25 -18.56 -3.01
C THR A 97 18.50 -17.59 -4.17
N ARG A 98 18.76 -18.11 -5.37
CA ARG A 98 19.04 -17.32 -6.58
C ARG A 98 17.77 -16.73 -7.22
N ASN A 99 16.68 -17.49 -7.26
CA ASN A 99 15.48 -17.18 -8.03
C ASN A 99 14.33 -16.65 -7.16
N ALA A 100 14.24 -17.08 -5.89
CA ALA A 100 13.11 -16.75 -5.03
C ALA A 100 12.95 -15.24 -4.82
N GLY A 101 14.05 -14.51 -4.61
CA GLY A 101 14.04 -13.05 -4.46
C GLY A 101 13.63 -12.35 -5.75
N ARG A 102 14.18 -12.77 -6.89
CA ARG A 102 13.82 -12.22 -8.21
C ARG A 102 12.34 -12.42 -8.52
N ARG A 103 11.82 -13.65 -8.34
CA ARG A 103 10.40 -13.96 -8.52
C ARG A 103 9.52 -13.09 -7.64
N ALA A 104 9.88 -12.94 -6.36
CA ALA A 104 9.10 -12.13 -5.44
C ALA A 104 9.01 -10.68 -5.92
N VAL A 105 10.12 -10.08 -6.35
CA VAL A 105 10.15 -8.71 -6.88
C VAL A 105 9.37 -8.60 -8.20
N ASP A 106 9.57 -9.53 -9.14
CA ASP A 106 8.86 -9.54 -10.43
C ASP A 106 7.33 -9.63 -10.23
N THR A 107 6.90 -10.50 -9.30
CA THR A 107 5.48 -10.64 -8.95
C THR A 107 4.95 -9.40 -8.23
N GLU A 108 5.76 -8.78 -7.36
CA GLU A 108 5.37 -7.55 -6.64
C GLU A 108 5.12 -6.39 -7.61
N ILE A 109 5.94 -6.27 -8.65
CA ILE A 109 5.80 -5.22 -9.67
C ILE A 109 4.50 -5.41 -10.44
N LEU A 110 4.22 -6.63 -10.94
CA LEU A 110 2.97 -6.92 -11.64
C LEU A 110 1.75 -6.64 -10.74
N LEU A 111 1.80 -7.08 -9.49
CA LEU A 111 0.74 -6.83 -8.52
C LEU A 111 0.52 -5.33 -8.27
N ARG A 112 1.61 -4.54 -8.19
CA ARG A 112 1.52 -3.09 -8.04
C ARG A 112 0.88 -2.42 -9.26
N GLU A 113 1.20 -2.87 -10.47
CA GLU A 113 0.62 -2.31 -11.68
C GLU A 113 -0.89 -2.58 -11.75
N VAL A 114 -1.31 -3.80 -11.41
CA VAL A 114 -2.74 -4.17 -11.34
C VAL A 114 -3.49 -3.35 -10.26
N GLN A 115 -2.84 -3.02 -9.14
CA GLN A 115 -3.47 -2.29 -8.03
C GLN A 115 -3.51 -0.77 -8.20
N SER A 116 -2.50 -0.17 -8.83
CA SER A 116 -2.33 1.30 -8.89
C SER A 116 -2.84 1.92 -10.17
N LYS A 117 -3.02 1.14 -11.24
CA LYS A 117 -3.42 1.68 -12.54
C LYS A 117 -4.94 1.65 -12.72
N PRO A 118 -5.49 2.65 -13.42
CA PRO A 118 -6.88 2.62 -13.87
C PRO A 118 -7.18 1.35 -14.66
N ARG A 119 -8.38 0.79 -14.49
CA ARG A 119 -8.78 -0.48 -15.13
C ARG A 119 -8.89 -0.38 -16.65
N ASP A 120 -9.14 0.81 -17.16
CA ASP A 120 -9.20 1.16 -18.58
C ASP A 120 -7.82 1.43 -19.19
N SER A 121 -6.73 1.37 -18.41
CA SER A 121 -5.39 1.64 -18.92
C SER A 121 -4.72 0.42 -19.55
N ASP A 122 -3.96 0.64 -20.62
CA ASP A 122 -3.12 -0.38 -21.26
C ASP A 122 -2.13 -1.03 -20.28
N ARG A 123 -1.65 -0.25 -19.31
CA ARG A 123 -0.70 -0.75 -18.30
C ARG A 123 -1.35 -1.78 -17.37
N TYR A 124 -2.61 -1.57 -16.99
CA TYR A 124 -3.38 -2.56 -16.25
C TYR A 124 -3.56 -3.84 -17.08
N ALA A 125 -4.05 -3.70 -18.32
CA ALA A 125 -4.28 -4.84 -19.22
C ALA A 125 -3.00 -5.65 -19.48
N THR A 126 -1.88 -4.97 -19.70
CA THR A 126 -0.57 -5.59 -19.91
C THR A 126 -0.10 -6.36 -18.68
N ALA A 127 -0.26 -5.80 -17.48
CA ALA A 127 0.14 -6.47 -16.24
C ALA A 127 -0.69 -7.75 -15.98
N VAL A 128 -2.00 -7.70 -16.25
CA VAL A 128 -2.88 -8.88 -16.16
C VAL A 128 -2.49 -9.93 -17.19
N ALA A 129 -2.32 -9.53 -18.46
CA ALA A 129 -1.90 -10.44 -19.53
C ALA A 129 -0.55 -11.10 -19.23
N ARG A 130 0.41 -10.34 -18.69
CA ARG A 130 1.71 -10.87 -18.28
C ARG A 130 1.60 -11.85 -17.12
N THR A 131 0.71 -11.60 -16.17
CA THR A 131 0.47 -12.52 -15.03
C THR A 131 -0.13 -13.83 -15.51
N ASN A 132 -1.03 -13.80 -16.50
CA ASN A 132 -1.66 -15.01 -17.05
C ASN A 132 -0.74 -15.84 -17.96
N TYR A 133 0.28 -15.20 -18.56
CA TYR A 133 1.23 -15.87 -19.46
C TYR A 133 2.31 -16.67 -18.71
N LEU A 134 2.69 -16.22 -17.51
CA LEU A 134 3.76 -16.81 -16.69
C LEU A 134 3.29 -18.04 -15.91
#